data_AF-A0A8S2SD18-F1
#
_entry.id   AF-A0A8S2SD18-F1
#
_cell.length_a   1.000
_cell.length_b   1.000
_cell.length_c   1.000
_cell.angle_alpha   90.00
_cell.angle_beta   90.00
_cell.angle_gamma   90.00
#
_symmetry.space_group_name_H-M   'P 1'
#
loop_
_entity.id
_entity.type
_entity.pdbx_description
1 polymer ?
#
loop_
_entity_poly.entity_id
_entity_poly.type
_entity_poly.pdbx_seq_one_letter_code
_entity_poly.pdbx_strand_id
1 'polypeptide(L)' 'MPVRKQDAYRALELLEEYYNRLDSPEDKPLKNAIDRVIKVFKSRLFQALL' A
#
# COMPACT_ATOMS: atom_id res chain seq x y z
N MET A 1 18.55 9.16 0.36
CA MET A 1 18.05 9.30 -1.03
C MET A 1 16.61 9.78 -0.95
N PRO A 2 16.25 10.95 -1.51
CA PRO A 2 14.86 11.41 -1.50
C PRO A 2 14.02 10.46 -2.36
N VAL A 3 13.03 9.83 -1.74
CA VAL A 3 12.04 9.02 -2.47
C VAL A 3 11.24 9.98 -3.34
N ARG A 4 11.25 9.78 -4.66
CA ARG A 4 10.45 10.63 -5.55
C ARG A 4 9.00 10.25 -5.34
N LYS A 5 8.09 11.23 -5.23
CA LYS A 5 6.64 10.98 -5.09
C LYS A 5 6.11 9.91 -6.05
N GLN A 6 6.59 9.94 -7.29
CA GLN A 6 6.24 8.98 -8.34
C GLN A 6 6.58 7.52 -7.98
N ASP A 7 7.71 7.29 -7.32
CA ASP A 7 8.14 5.95 -6.91
C ASP A 7 7.25 5.41 -5.79
N ALA A 8 6.83 6.28 -4.86
CA ALA A 8 5.90 5.92 -3.78
C ALA A 8 4.50 5.57 -4.32
N TYR A 9 3.99 6.34 -5.29
CA TYR A 9 2.72 6.03 -5.95
C TYR A 9 2.79 4.71 -6.73
N ARG A 10 3.86 4.49 -7.50
CA ARG A 10 4.05 3.24 -8.25
C ARG A 10 4.18 2.03 -7.32
N ALA A 11 4.87 2.18 -6.19
CA ALA A 11 4.95 1.12 -5.17
C ALA A 11 3.58 0.83 -4.55
N LEU A 12 2.74 1.84 -4.35
CA LEU A 12 1.37 1.67 -3.85
C LEU A 12 0.48 0.93 -4.84
N GLU A 13 0.56 1.24 -6.13
CA GLU A 13 -0.17 0.53 -7.20
C GLU A 13 0.19 -0.96 -7.22
N LEU A 14 1.48 -1.31 -7.18
CA LEU A 14 1.94 -2.70 -7.15
C LEU A 14 1.45 -3.44 -5.89
N LEU A 15 1.37 -2.74 -4.75
CA LEU A 15 0.88 -3.30 -3.49
C LEU A 15 -0.63 -3.57 -3.55
N GLU A 16 -1.41 -2.69 -4.19
CA GLU A 16 -2.84 -2.88 -4.42
C GLU A 16 -3.12 -4.03 -5.40
N GLU A 17 -2.32 -4.15 -6.47
CA GLU A 17 -2.40 -5.29 -7.37
C GLU A 17 -2.15 -6.61 -6.64
N TYR A 18 -1.15 -6.66 -5.76
CA TYR A 18 -0.87 -7.84 -4.96
C TYR A 18 -1.99 -8.14 -3.97
N TYR A 19 -2.51 -7.13 -3.27
CA TYR A 19 -3.65 -7.25 -2.37
C TYR A 19 -4.88 -7.89 -3.04
N ASN A 20 -5.16 -7.50 -4.29
CA ASN A 20 -6.28 -8.03 -5.06
C ASN A 20 -6.08 -9.48 -5.51
N ARG A 21 -4.82 -9.98 -5.55
CA ARG A 21 -4.51 -11.37 -5.89
C ARG A 21 -4.56 -12.31 -4.68
N LEU A 22 -4.64 -11.77 -3.46
CA LEU A 22 -4.77 -12.57 -2.23
C LEU A 22 -6.24 -12.96 -2.00
N ASP A 23 -6.65 -14.12 -2.49
CA ASP A 23 -8.00 -14.67 -2.30
C ASP A 23 -8.03 -15.92 -1.39
N SER A 24 -6.88 -16.42 -0.95
CA SER A 24 -6.85 -17.56 -0.02
C SER A 24 -7.32 -17.16 1.38
N PRO A 25 -8.11 -18.00 2.06
CA PRO A 25 -8.47 -17.77 3.47
C PRO A 25 -7.24 -17.73 4.40
N GLU A 26 -6.12 -18.35 3.99
CA GLU A 26 -4.84 -18.31 4.72
C GLU A 26 -4.15 -16.95 4.62
N ASP A 27 -4.43 -16.19 3.55
CA ASP A 27 -3.85 -14.86 3.31
C ASP A 27 -4.55 -13.75 4.09
N LYS A 28 -5.66 -14.05 4.78
CA LYS A 28 -6.47 -13.06 5.49
C LYS A 28 -5.67 -12.16 6.47
N PRO A 29 -4.71 -12.68 7.26
CA PRO A 29 -3.86 -11.84 8.11
C PRO A 29 -2.96 -10.89 7.29
N LEU A 30 -2.39 -11.39 6.20
CA LEU A 30 -1.53 -10.61 5.30
C LEU A 30 -2.33 -9.52 4.57
N LYS A 31 -3.51 -9.89 4.04
CA LYS A 31 -4.46 -8.98 3.40
C LYS A 31 -4.84 -7.84 4.36
N ASN A 32 -5.15 -8.15 5.62
CA ASN A 32 -5.46 -7.14 6.64
C ASN A 32 -4.26 -6.21 6.96
N ALA A 33 -3.04 -6.74 6.99
CA ALA A 33 -1.84 -5.93 7.20
C ALA A 33 -1.61 -4.96 6.03
N ILE A 34 -1.76 -5.44 4.79
CA ILE A 34 -1.59 -4.64 3.58
C ILE A 34 -2.67 -3.55 3.48
N ASP A 35 -3.93 -3.84 3.79
CA ASP A 35 -5.02 -2.84 3.82
C ASP A 35 -4.69 -1.66 4.75
N ARG A 36 -4.14 -1.94 5.95
CA ARG A 36 -3.71 -0.89 6.88
C ARG A 36 -2.60 -0.02 6.30
N VAL A 37 -1.61 -0.63 5.64
CA VAL A 37 -0.51 0.10 5.00
C VAL A 37 -1.04 1.00 3.88
N ILE A 38 -1.92 0.50 3.02
CA ILE A 38 -2.56 1.27 1.95
C ILE A 38 -3.33 2.47 2.53
N LYS A 39 -4.11 2.26 3.60
CA LYS A 39 -4.85 3.35 4.28
C LYS A 39 -3.92 4.43 4.85
N VAL A 40 -2.79 4.03 5.42
CA VAL A 40 -1.79 4.99 5.92
C VAL A 40 -1.16 5.77 4.77
N PHE A 41 -0.79 5.12 3.67
CA PHE A 41 -0.22 5.77 2.49
C PHE A 41 -1.20 6.72 1.80
N LYS A 42 -2.50 6.38 1.78
CA LYS A 42 -3.57 7.25 1.26
C LYS A 42 -4.00 8.34 2.23
N SER A 43 -3.49 8.35 3.47
CA SER A 43 -3.77 9.41 4.42
C SER A 43 -3.21 10.73 3.92
N ARG A 44 -4.03 11.78 4.00
CA ARG A 44 -3.64 13.16 3.64
C ARG A 44 -2.38 13.62 4.37
N LEU A 45 -2.16 13.13 5.59
CA LEU A 45 -0.95 13.43 6.36
C LEU A 45 0.30 12.87 5.70
N PHE A 46 0.27 11.61 5.24
CA PHE A 46 1.42 10.95 4.64
C PHE A 46 1.73 11.50 3.24
N GLN A 47 0.69 11.79 2.45
CA GLN A 47 0.83 12.42 1.13
C GLN A 47 1.39 13.85 1.20
N ALA A 48 1.16 14.57 2.31
CA ALA A 48 1.71 15.90 2.55
C ALA A 48 3.17 15.88 3.03
N LEU A 49 3.65 14.75 3.56
CA LEU A 49 5.03 14.55 4.05
C LEU A 49 5.98 14.00 2.97
N LEU A 50 5.42 13.34 1.96
CA LEU A 50 6.10 12.99 0.70
C LEU A 50 6.28 14.25 -0.16
#